data_AF-A0A3R6MA99-F1
#
_entry.id   AF-A0A3R6MA99-F1
#
_cell.length_a   1.000
_cell.length_b   1.000
_cell.length_c   1.000
_cell.angle_alpha   90.00
_cell.angle_beta   90.00
_cell.angle_gamma   90.00
#
_symmetry.space_group_name_H-M   'P 1'
#
loop_
_entity.id
_entity.type
_entity.pdbx_description
1 polymer ?
#
loop_
_entity_poly.entity_id
_entity_poly.type
_entity_poly.pdbx_seq_one_letter_code
_entity_poly.pdbx_strand_id
1 'polypeptide(L)'
;MTEIIKLINNVETLFNIFVPGAICVWCYSKLSLRKMEYQGYLTLSIAIGFVIKYCVDYADRLLGRFTIAGFPIIVVYVLVGIIGAIIFYKGKNSICVRRNVSKFLGVDSGDNVWTRHLDPEGNLLTLHMDDDTYILGLFENADDEYITLTNYCYAKTPAGKDMDEAAQKPYTDAVLCVPTKRVKQFEILYPNPESKTAKYVLR
;
A
#
# COMPACT_ATOMS: atom_id res chain seq x y z
N MET A 1 -16.87 24.92 37.97
CA MET A 1 -15.60 24.17 38.11
C MET A 1 -15.77 22.70 37.72
N THR A 2 -16.77 21.99 38.26
CA THR A 2 -17.07 20.58 37.96
C THR A 2 -17.42 20.30 36.50
N GLU A 3 -18.13 21.21 35.83
CA GLU A 3 -18.47 21.05 34.40
C GLU A 3 -17.27 21.25 33.47
N ILE A 4 -16.39 22.21 33.81
CA ILE A 4 -15.15 22.46 33.06
C ILE A 4 -14.23 21.24 33.14
N ILE A 5 -14.12 20.60 34.31
CA ILE A 5 -13.34 19.36 34.50
C ILE A 5 -13.94 18.20 33.68
N LYS A 6 -15.27 18.05 33.67
CA LYS A 6 -15.94 17.03 32.84
C LYS A 6 -15.70 17.26 31.34
N LEU A 7 -15.75 18.52 30.90
CA LEU A 7 -15.49 18.89 29.53
C LEU A 7 -14.04 18.58 29.14
N ILE A 8 -13.07 18.96 29.97
CA ILE A 8 -11.64 18.68 29.76
C ILE A 8 -11.39 17.17 29.69
N ASN A 9 -11.95 16.39 30.62
CA ASN A 9 -11.81 14.93 30.63
C ASN A 9 -12.41 14.28 29.37
N ASN A 10 -13.54 14.80 28.88
CA ASN A 10 -14.15 14.32 27.64
C ASN A 10 -13.29 14.66 26.42
N VAL A 11 -12.69 15.86 26.39
CA VAL A 11 -11.80 16.28 25.32
C VAL A 11 -10.51 15.46 25.33
N GLU A 12 -9.86 15.29 26.48
CA GLU A 12 -8.67 14.43 26.61
C GLU A 12 -8.97 12.98 26.23
N THR A 13 -10.13 12.46 26.63
CA THR A 13 -10.57 11.11 26.24
C THR A 13 -10.77 11.00 24.73
N LEU A 14 -11.40 12.00 24.12
CA LEU A 14 -11.58 12.07 22.67
C LEU A 14 -10.24 12.13 21.95
N PHE A 15 -9.29 12.93 22.43
CA PHE A 15 -7.93 13.01 21.87
C PHE A 15 -7.17 11.68 22.00
N ASN A 16 -7.24 11.03 23.15
CA ASN A 16 -6.60 9.72 23.40
C ASN A 16 -7.17 8.61 22.53
N ILE A 17 -8.40 8.76 22.02
CA ILE A 17 -9.04 7.82 21.09
C ILE A 17 -8.72 8.23 19.65
N PHE A 18 -8.90 9.50 19.32
CA PHE A 18 -8.79 10.02 17.97
C PHE A 18 -7.36 9.96 17.45
N VAL A 19 -6.36 10.34 18.25
CA VAL A 19 -4.96 10.42 17.77
C VAL A 19 -4.42 9.05 17.34
N PRO A 20 -4.51 7.98 18.15
CA PRO A 20 -4.06 6.65 17.73
C PRO A 20 -4.81 6.12 16.50
N GLY A 21 -6.13 6.35 16.46
CA GLY A 21 -6.96 5.96 15.33
C GLY A 21 -6.57 6.70 14.06
N ALA A 22 -6.42 8.02 14.12
CA ALA A 22 -6.00 8.85 13.00
C ALA A 22 -4.61 8.44 12.47
N ILE A 23 -3.66 8.18 13.35
CA ILE A 23 -2.32 7.71 12.95
C ILE A 23 -2.41 6.33 12.28
N CYS A 24 -3.23 5.41 12.80
CA CYS A 24 -3.46 4.09 12.19
C CYS A 24 -4.02 4.22 10.77
N VAL A 25 -5.07 5.04 10.60
CA VAL A 25 -5.73 5.28 9.30
C VAL A 25 -4.79 5.97 8.32
N TRP A 26 -4.04 6.96 8.79
CA TRP A 26 -3.03 7.66 7.99
C TRP A 26 -1.92 6.72 7.53
N CYS A 27 -1.38 5.89 8.43
CA CYS A 27 -0.35 4.91 8.13
C CYS A 27 -0.85 3.91 7.07
N TYR A 28 -2.05 3.36 7.26
CA TYR A 28 -2.68 2.48 6.29
C TYR A 28 -2.93 3.16 4.94
N SER A 29 -3.41 4.41 4.92
CA SER A 29 -3.62 5.19 3.69
C SER A 29 -2.33 5.36 2.89
N LYS A 30 -1.23 5.65 3.58
CA LYS A 30 0.10 5.78 2.97
C LYS A 30 0.60 4.45 2.40
N LEU A 31 0.46 3.36 3.14
CA LEU A 31 0.85 2.02 2.66
C LEU A 31 0.02 1.56 1.46
N SER A 32 -1.29 1.81 1.47
CA SER A 32 -2.21 1.42 0.41
C SER A 32 -2.20 2.36 -0.80
N LEU A 33 -1.53 3.52 -0.71
CA LEU A 33 -1.62 4.63 -1.67
C LEU A 33 -3.08 5.04 -1.95
N ARG A 34 -3.97 4.84 -0.97
CA ARG A 34 -5.40 5.06 -1.14
C ARG A 34 -5.78 6.47 -0.71
N LYS A 35 -6.35 7.24 -1.64
CA LYS A 35 -7.00 8.52 -1.32
C LYS A 35 -8.32 8.24 -0.62
N MET A 36 -8.52 8.82 0.56
CA MET A 36 -9.75 8.74 1.33
C MET A 36 -10.36 10.14 1.47
N GLU A 37 -11.68 10.21 1.38
CA GLU A 37 -12.41 11.44 1.65
C GLU A 37 -12.28 11.83 3.13
N TYR A 38 -12.27 13.14 3.40
CA TYR A 38 -12.05 13.66 4.75
C TYR A 38 -13.08 13.15 5.77
N GLN A 39 -14.36 13.06 5.39
CA GLN A 39 -15.41 12.52 6.24
C GLN A 39 -15.18 11.04 6.58
N GLY A 40 -14.83 10.23 5.58
CA GLY A 40 -14.47 8.82 5.78
C GLY A 40 -13.24 8.64 6.68
N TYR A 41 -12.21 9.47 6.50
CA TYR A 41 -11.01 9.47 7.33
C TYR A 41 -11.36 9.72 8.81
N LEU A 42 -12.17 10.74 9.11
CA LEU A 42 -12.55 11.08 10.48
C LEU A 42 -13.36 9.97 11.16
N THR A 43 -14.38 9.45 10.48
CA THR A 43 -15.23 8.38 11.03
C THR A 43 -14.41 7.12 11.31
N LEU A 44 -13.55 6.71 10.37
CA LEU A 44 -12.69 5.54 10.54
C LEU A 44 -11.68 5.73 11.67
N SER A 45 -11.12 6.94 11.79
CA SER A 45 -10.16 7.29 12.86
C SER A 45 -10.80 7.14 14.24
N ILE A 46 -12.03 7.63 14.43
CA ILE A 46 -12.74 7.48 15.71
C ILE A 46 -13.04 6.00 15.98
N ALA A 47 -13.62 5.28 15.01
CA ALA A 47 -13.99 3.88 15.18
C ALA A 47 -12.79 2.98 15.51
N ILE A 48 -11.70 3.09 14.73
CA ILE A 48 -10.48 2.31 14.96
C ILE A 48 -9.79 2.74 16.25
N GLY A 49 -9.80 4.04 16.58
CA GLY A 49 -9.31 4.55 17.85
C GLY A 49 -9.96 3.89 19.06
N PHE A 50 -11.28 3.71 19.03
CA PHE A 50 -12.01 2.99 20.09
C PHE A 50 -11.60 1.53 20.18
N VAL A 51 -11.45 0.84 19.05
CA VAL A 51 -11.01 -0.55 19.01
C VAL A 51 -9.60 -0.70 19.59
N ILE A 52 -8.65 0.14 19.17
CA ILE A 52 -7.27 0.12 19.68
C ILE A 52 -7.28 0.33 21.19
N LYS A 53 -7.97 1.37 21.67
CA LYS A 53 -8.04 1.67 23.10
C LYS A 53 -8.62 0.49 23.89
N TYR A 54 -9.75 -0.06 23.44
CA TYR A 54 -10.40 -1.18 24.12
C TYR A 54 -9.51 -2.43 24.15
N CYS A 55 -8.84 -2.76 23.05
CA CYS A 55 -7.92 -3.90 22.98
C CYS A 55 -6.73 -3.73 23.92
N VAL A 56 -6.12 -2.53 23.94
CA VAL A 56 -4.96 -2.27 24.80
C VAL A 56 -5.35 -2.23 26.28
N ASP A 57 -6.45 -1.57 26.63
CA ASP A 57 -6.94 -1.51 28.02
C ASP A 57 -7.34 -2.91 28.53
N TYR A 58 -7.94 -3.74 27.67
CA TYR A 58 -8.27 -5.13 28.01
C TYR A 58 -7.01 -5.99 28.19
N ALA A 59 -6.04 -5.86 27.29
CA ALA A 59 -4.78 -6.58 27.40
C ALA A 59 -4.01 -6.19 28.66
N ASP A 60 -3.94 -4.89 28.99
CA ASP A 60 -3.28 -4.40 30.20
C ASP A 60 -3.92 -4.96 31.49
N ARG A 61 -5.26 -5.05 31.53
CA ARG A 61 -5.98 -5.67 32.64
C ARG A 61 -5.68 -7.17 32.79
N LEU A 62 -5.62 -7.89 31.67
CA LEU A 62 -5.41 -9.34 31.66
C LEU A 62 -3.97 -9.73 32.00
N LEU A 63 -3.02 -8.91 31.56
CA LEU A 63 -1.59 -9.14 31.71
C LEU A 63 -1.03 -8.58 33.03
N GLY A 64 -1.86 -7.96 33.88
CA GLY A 64 -1.46 -7.57 35.24
C GLY A 64 -0.77 -6.20 35.34
N ARG A 65 -1.21 -5.22 34.54
CA ARG A 65 -0.69 -3.84 34.48
C ARG A 65 0.78 -3.79 34.05
N PHE A 66 1.01 -3.94 32.76
CA PHE A 66 2.34 -3.79 32.16
C PHE A 66 2.76 -2.33 32.00
N THR A 67 1.84 -1.37 32.21
CA THR A 67 2.15 0.05 32.16
C THR A 67 3.11 0.44 33.29
N ILE A 68 4.34 0.79 32.91
CA ILE A 68 5.34 1.41 33.79
C ILE A 68 4.72 2.68 34.40
N ALA A 69 4.77 2.80 35.73
CA ALA A 69 4.26 3.97 36.43
C ALA A 69 4.91 5.26 35.87
N GLY A 70 4.08 6.17 35.34
CA GLY A 70 4.53 7.43 34.75
C GLY A 70 4.71 7.43 33.22
N PHE A 71 4.57 6.30 32.54
CA PHE A 71 4.62 6.27 31.07
C PHE A 71 3.26 6.64 30.45
N PRO A 72 3.21 7.58 29.49
CA PRO A 72 1.95 8.00 28.87
C PRO A 72 1.38 6.88 27.99
N ILE A 73 0.27 6.28 28.43
CA ILE A 73 -0.41 5.14 27.77
C ILE A 73 -0.79 5.41 26.31
N ILE A 74 -0.99 6.69 25.95
CA ILE A 74 -1.27 7.11 24.56
C ILE A 74 -0.19 6.64 23.58
N VAL A 75 1.08 6.58 24.00
CA VAL A 75 2.19 6.11 23.16
C VAL A 75 2.00 4.63 22.80
N VAL A 76 1.51 3.82 23.76
CA VAL A 76 1.21 2.40 23.52
C VAL A 76 0.08 2.27 22.49
N TYR A 77 -0.99 3.06 22.62
CA TYR A 77 -2.09 3.06 21.65
C TYR A 77 -1.58 3.41 20.24
N VAL A 78 -0.71 4.40 20.11
CA VAL A 78 -0.13 4.80 18.82
C VAL A 78 0.72 3.68 18.21
N LEU A 79 1.59 3.05 19.00
CA LEU A 79 2.41 1.93 18.53
C LEU A 79 1.55 0.75 18.06
N VAL A 80 0.52 0.39 18.83
CA VAL A 80 -0.43 -0.67 18.44
C VAL A 80 -1.18 -0.30 17.17
N GLY A 81 -1.56 0.98 17.00
CA GLY A 81 -2.16 1.48 15.77
C GLY A 81 -1.26 1.32 14.55
N ILE A 82 0.01 1.73 14.65
CA ILE A 82 0.97 1.63 13.53
C ILE A 82 1.25 0.16 13.20
N ILE A 83 1.54 -0.67 14.20
CA ILE A 83 1.82 -2.09 14.01
C ILE A 83 0.59 -2.79 13.42
N GLY A 84 -0.59 -2.50 13.94
CA GLY A 84 -1.87 -3.02 13.45
C GLY A 84 -2.11 -2.66 11.98
N ALA A 85 -1.86 -1.41 11.59
CA ALA A 85 -1.96 -0.98 10.20
C ALA A 85 -1.02 -1.75 9.27
N ILE A 86 0.24 -1.94 9.67
CA ILE A 86 1.25 -2.68 8.89
C ILE A 86 0.87 -4.15 8.76
N ILE A 87 0.47 -4.80 9.86
CA ILE A 87 0.08 -6.22 9.87
C ILE A 87 -1.17 -6.40 9.00
N PHE A 88 -2.17 -5.53 9.15
CA PHE A 88 -3.39 -5.59 8.36
C PHE A 88 -3.10 -5.43 6.88
N TYR A 89 -2.29 -4.43 6.49
CA TYR A 89 -1.87 -4.21 5.11
C TYR A 89 -1.16 -5.44 4.52
N LYS A 90 -0.17 -6.01 5.23
CA LYS A 90 0.54 -7.21 4.76
C LYS A 90 -0.36 -8.43 4.67
N GLY A 91 -1.23 -8.64 5.66
CA GLY A 91 -2.15 -9.79 5.69
C GLY A 91 -3.17 -9.74 4.56
N LYS A 92 -3.85 -8.59 4.41
CA LYS A 92 -4.83 -8.31 3.36
C LYS A 92 -4.27 -8.51 1.94
N ASN A 93 -3.04 -8.07 1.71
CA ASN A 93 -2.39 -8.11 0.39
C ASN A 93 -1.64 -9.42 0.12
N SER A 94 -1.62 -10.36 1.08
CA SER A 94 -1.02 -11.68 0.85
C SER A 94 -1.79 -12.46 -0.23
N ILE A 95 -1.05 -13.21 -1.05
CA ILE A 95 -1.61 -14.02 -2.14
C ILE A 95 -2.67 -15.01 -1.62
N CYS A 96 -2.48 -15.56 -0.42
CA CYS A 96 -3.43 -16.47 0.20
C CYS A 96 -4.78 -15.80 0.48
N VAL A 97 -4.77 -14.64 1.14
CA VAL A 97 -5.99 -13.90 1.46
C VAL A 97 -6.65 -13.40 0.18
N ARG A 98 -5.89 -12.79 -0.73
CA ARG A 98 -6.40 -12.33 -2.04
C ARG A 98 -7.08 -13.46 -2.81
N ARG A 99 -6.45 -14.64 -2.87
CA ARG A 99 -7.01 -15.83 -3.53
C ARG A 99 -8.30 -16.31 -2.88
N ASN A 100 -8.38 -16.33 -1.57
CA ASN A 100 -9.59 -16.80 -0.89
C ASN A 100 -10.72 -15.78 -1.01
N VAL A 101 -10.45 -14.49 -0.80
CA VAL A 101 -11.44 -13.41 -0.96
C VAL A 101 -11.97 -13.36 -2.39
N SER A 102 -11.09 -13.44 -3.40
CA SER A 102 -11.50 -13.51 -4.80
C SER A 102 -12.37 -14.73 -5.10
N LYS A 103 -12.03 -15.91 -4.58
CA LYS A 103 -12.84 -17.13 -4.78
C LYS A 103 -14.21 -17.09 -4.11
N PHE A 104 -14.29 -16.58 -2.88
CA PHE A 104 -15.53 -16.63 -2.08
C PHE A 104 -16.44 -15.43 -2.32
N LEU A 105 -15.86 -14.24 -2.52
CA LEU A 105 -16.61 -12.98 -2.63
C LEU A 105 -16.59 -12.39 -4.05
N GLY A 106 -15.74 -12.91 -4.96
CA GLY A 106 -15.59 -12.36 -6.30
C GLY A 106 -14.85 -11.02 -6.34
N VAL A 107 -14.22 -10.59 -5.24
CA VAL A 107 -13.55 -9.29 -5.11
C VAL A 107 -12.05 -9.50 -4.85
N ASP A 108 -11.18 -8.75 -5.53
CA ASP A 108 -9.74 -8.73 -5.19
C ASP A 108 -9.51 -7.79 -4.00
N SER A 109 -8.91 -8.33 -2.93
CA SER A 109 -8.56 -7.54 -1.76
C SER A 109 -7.34 -6.64 -1.96
N GLY A 110 -6.62 -6.73 -3.09
CA GLY A 110 -5.47 -5.86 -3.35
C GLY A 110 -5.82 -4.37 -3.38
N ASP A 111 -5.05 -3.53 -2.68
CA ASP A 111 -5.34 -2.10 -2.52
C ASP A 111 -5.16 -1.26 -3.78
N ASN A 112 -4.10 -1.51 -4.55
CA ASN A 112 -3.76 -0.72 -5.75
C ASN A 112 -3.14 -1.58 -6.86
N VAL A 113 -2.96 -1.00 -8.05
CA VAL A 113 -2.42 -1.74 -9.22
C VAL A 113 -1.04 -2.32 -8.93
N TRP A 114 -0.15 -1.57 -8.27
CA TRP A 114 1.20 -2.02 -7.95
C TRP A 114 1.19 -3.24 -7.02
N THR A 115 0.55 -3.13 -5.86
CA THR A 115 0.42 -4.23 -4.88
C THR A 115 -0.29 -5.46 -5.44
N ARG A 116 -1.12 -5.29 -6.48
CA ARG A 116 -1.81 -6.40 -7.12
C ARG A 116 -0.91 -7.21 -8.04
N HIS A 117 0.02 -6.57 -8.74
CA HIS A 117 0.73 -7.15 -9.87
C HIS A 117 2.26 -7.26 -9.65
N LEU A 118 2.82 -6.56 -8.66
CA LEU A 118 4.24 -6.65 -8.35
C LEU A 118 4.62 -8.04 -7.86
N ASP A 119 5.64 -8.59 -8.51
CA ASP A 119 6.21 -9.89 -8.27
C ASP A 119 7.58 -9.74 -7.58
N PRO A 120 7.84 -10.47 -6.48
CA PRO A 120 9.17 -10.47 -5.86
C PRO A 120 10.30 -10.93 -6.79
N GLU A 121 9.98 -11.67 -7.85
CA GLU A 121 10.92 -12.12 -8.88
C GLU A 121 11.19 -11.06 -9.96
N GLY A 122 10.57 -9.88 -9.84
CA GLY A 122 10.69 -8.77 -10.78
C GLY A 122 9.56 -8.72 -11.81
N ASN A 123 9.31 -7.53 -12.33
CA ASN A 123 8.33 -7.29 -13.38
C ASN A 123 8.96 -6.52 -14.53
N LEU A 124 8.58 -6.87 -15.75
CA LEU A 124 8.80 -6.04 -16.91
C LEU A 124 7.57 -5.15 -17.12
N LEU A 125 7.80 -3.91 -17.53
CA LEU A 125 6.76 -2.97 -17.90
C LEU A 125 6.92 -2.57 -19.35
N THR A 126 5.83 -2.66 -20.11
CA THR A 126 5.71 -2.03 -21.41
C THR A 126 4.90 -0.75 -21.25
N LEU A 127 5.53 0.40 -21.43
CA LEU A 127 4.87 1.70 -21.40
C LEU A 127 4.48 2.11 -22.82
N HIS A 128 3.22 2.50 -23.00
CA HIS A 128 2.68 3.03 -24.24
C HIS A 128 2.66 4.55 -24.11
N MET A 129 3.49 5.23 -24.89
CA MET A 129 3.69 6.67 -24.76
C MET A 129 2.67 7.48 -25.58
N ASP A 130 2.55 8.76 -25.23
CA ASP A 130 1.69 9.72 -25.92
C ASP A 130 2.10 10.00 -27.37
N ASP A 131 3.38 9.85 -27.68
CA ASP A 131 4.00 9.99 -29.01
C ASP A 131 4.04 8.68 -29.82
N ASP A 132 3.27 7.67 -29.41
CA ASP A 132 3.17 6.35 -30.04
C ASP A 132 4.51 5.58 -30.05
N THR A 133 5.45 5.95 -29.17
CA THR A 133 6.61 5.14 -28.85
C THR A 133 6.31 4.15 -27.73
N TYR A 134 7.08 3.07 -27.67
CA TYR A 134 6.95 2.02 -26.68
C TYR A 134 8.26 1.87 -25.92
N ILE A 135 8.16 1.70 -24.61
CA ILE A 135 9.31 1.52 -23.73
C ILE A 135 9.11 0.22 -22.99
N LEU A 136 10.01 -0.74 -23.18
CA LEU A 136 10.05 -1.97 -22.40
C LEU A 136 11.21 -1.87 -21.41
N GLY A 137 11.00 -2.22 -20.15
CA GLY A 137 12.08 -2.24 -19.16
C GLY A 137 11.70 -2.95 -17.87
N LEU A 138 12.70 -3.20 -17.04
CA LEU A 138 12.51 -3.77 -15.71
C LEU A 138 11.99 -2.67 -14.77
N PHE A 139 10.89 -2.95 -14.08
CA PHE A 139 10.32 -2.03 -13.11
C PHE A 139 11.19 -1.94 -11.85
N GLU A 140 11.55 -0.71 -11.47
CA GLU A 140 12.21 -0.43 -10.20
C GLU A 140 11.26 0.23 -9.19
N ASN A 141 10.62 1.34 -9.60
CA ASN A 141 9.75 2.13 -8.74
C ASN A 141 8.79 3.00 -9.57
N ALA A 142 7.70 3.45 -8.94
CA ALA A 142 6.82 4.49 -9.46
C ALA A 142 6.34 5.41 -8.34
N ASP A 143 6.25 6.70 -8.65
CA ASP A 143 5.60 7.71 -7.82
C ASP A 143 4.49 8.44 -8.60
N ASP A 144 3.98 9.55 -8.05
CA ASP A 144 2.90 10.32 -8.68
C ASP A 144 3.34 11.02 -9.99
N GLU A 145 4.65 11.20 -10.21
CA GLU A 145 5.21 11.97 -11.32
C GLU A 145 5.98 11.11 -12.32
N TYR A 146 6.65 10.05 -11.87
CA TYR A 146 7.57 9.24 -12.68
C TYR A 146 7.40 7.73 -12.45
N ILE A 147 7.66 6.97 -13.52
CA ILE A 147 7.92 5.54 -13.50
C ILE A 147 9.39 5.34 -13.82
N THR A 148 10.10 4.59 -12.98
CA THR A 148 11.53 4.34 -13.10
C THR A 148 11.78 2.93 -13.62
N LEU A 149 12.53 2.84 -14.72
CA LEU A 149 12.89 1.60 -15.38
C LEU A 149 14.41 1.43 -15.48
N THR A 150 14.87 0.18 -15.35
CA THR A 150 16.25 -0.26 -15.67
C THR A 150 16.21 -1.28 -16.80
N ASN A 151 17.35 -1.57 -17.42
CA ASN A 151 17.45 -2.55 -18.50
C ASN A 151 16.37 -2.34 -19.58
N TYR A 152 16.27 -1.10 -20.07
CA TYR A 152 15.15 -0.67 -20.89
C TYR A 152 15.52 -0.57 -22.37
N CYS A 153 14.54 -0.63 -23.25
CA CYS A 153 14.68 -0.39 -24.68
C CYS A 153 13.48 0.39 -25.25
N TYR A 154 13.64 0.92 -26.45
CA TYR A 154 12.59 1.65 -27.17
C TYR A 154 12.19 0.88 -28.43
N ALA A 155 10.91 0.92 -28.75
CA ALA A 155 10.36 0.35 -29.98
C ALA A 155 9.25 1.25 -30.54
N LYS A 156 8.93 1.05 -31.83
CA LYS A 156 7.77 1.64 -32.51
C LYS A 156 6.54 0.76 -32.47
N THR A 157 6.70 -0.50 -32.07
CA THR A 157 5.60 -1.44 -31.87
C THR A 157 5.71 -2.08 -30.50
N PRO A 158 4.58 -2.39 -29.83
CA PRO A 158 4.60 -2.96 -28.48
C PRO A 158 5.11 -4.40 -28.44
N ALA A 159 4.97 -5.13 -29.56
CA ALA A 159 5.34 -6.52 -29.69
C ALA A 159 5.71 -6.86 -31.15
N GLY A 160 6.53 -7.89 -31.32
CA GLY A 160 7.03 -8.35 -32.62
C GLY A 160 8.50 -7.99 -32.84
N LYS A 161 8.98 -8.19 -34.07
CA LYS A 161 10.41 -8.15 -34.41
C LYS A 161 11.14 -6.90 -33.91
N ASP A 162 10.53 -5.73 -34.01
CA ASP A 162 11.13 -4.46 -33.59
C ASP A 162 11.41 -4.44 -32.08
N MET A 163 10.44 -4.86 -31.26
CA MET A 163 10.62 -4.99 -29.82
C MET A 163 11.57 -6.14 -29.47
N ASP A 164 11.49 -7.27 -30.17
CA ASP A 164 12.35 -8.44 -29.93
C ASP A 164 13.83 -8.11 -30.20
N GLU A 165 14.11 -7.35 -31.27
CA GLU A 165 15.46 -6.89 -31.61
C GLU A 165 15.96 -5.83 -30.61
N ALA A 166 15.09 -4.90 -30.19
CA ALA A 166 15.43 -3.89 -29.19
C ALA A 166 15.72 -4.52 -27.81
N ALA A 167 14.95 -5.52 -27.41
CA ALA A 167 15.12 -6.23 -26.14
C ALA A 167 16.42 -7.05 -26.05
N GLN A 168 17.05 -7.39 -27.19
CA GLN A 168 18.38 -8.04 -27.20
C GLN A 168 19.52 -7.07 -26.88
N LYS A 169 19.29 -5.76 -26.98
CA LYS A 169 20.30 -4.71 -26.73
C LYS A 169 19.72 -3.63 -25.81
N PRO A 170 19.33 -3.97 -24.57
CA PRO A 170 18.79 -3.00 -23.64
C PRO A 170 19.87 -2.04 -23.17
N TYR A 171 19.46 -0.85 -22.77
CA TYR A 171 20.31 0.08 -22.03
C TYR A 171 20.45 -0.42 -20.59
N THR A 172 21.65 -0.87 -20.22
CA THR A 172 21.96 -1.44 -18.88
C THR A 172 22.60 -0.44 -17.93
N ASP A 173 23.28 0.57 -18.47
CA ASP A 173 24.14 1.47 -17.69
C ASP A 173 23.44 2.79 -17.33
N ALA A 174 22.13 2.83 -17.48
CA ALA A 174 21.31 4.01 -17.24
C ALA A 174 19.97 3.63 -16.58
N VAL A 175 19.43 4.58 -15.83
CA VAL A 175 18.09 4.53 -15.26
C VAL A 175 17.21 5.48 -16.04
N LEU A 176 16.07 4.99 -16.52
CA LEU A 176 15.09 5.81 -17.24
C LEU A 176 13.97 6.23 -16.30
N CYS A 177 13.79 7.54 -16.14
CA CYS A 177 12.66 8.12 -15.41
C CYS A 177 11.63 8.65 -16.41
N VAL A 178 10.52 7.94 -16.58
CA VAL A 178 9.47 8.29 -17.53
C VAL A 178 8.37 9.09 -16.83
N PRO A 179 8.03 10.31 -17.27
CA PRO A 179 6.94 11.07 -16.67
C PRO A 179 5.60 10.37 -16.86
N THR A 180 4.87 10.10 -15.77
CA THR A 180 3.57 9.40 -15.80
C THR A 180 2.54 10.10 -16.68
N LYS A 181 2.62 11.44 -16.80
CA LYS A 181 1.75 12.25 -17.67
C LYS A 181 1.85 11.92 -19.17
N ARG A 182 2.97 11.32 -19.60
CA ARG A 182 3.20 10.93 -20.99
C ARG A 182 2.83 9.48 -21.28
N VAL A 183 2.47 8.71 -20.25
CA VAL A 183 2.11 7.29 -20.38
C VAL A 183 0.60 7.20 -20.63
N LYS A 184 0.19 6.75 -21.82
CA LYS A 184 -1.22 6.49 -22.15
C LYS A 184 -1.74 5.27 -21.38
N GLN A 185 -0.94 4.20 -21.37
CA GLN A 185 -1.22 2.96 -20.65
C GLN A 185 0.09 2.20 -20.41
N PHE A 186 0.05 1.20 -19.53
CA PHE A 186 1.18 0.30 -19.32
C PHE A 186 0.69 -1.14 -19.16
N GLU A 187 1.54 -2.09 -19.57
CA GLU A 187 1.32 -3.52 -19.42
C GLU A 187 2.38 -4.11 -18.51
N ILE A 188 1.97 -4.99 -17.59
CA ILE A 188 2.88 -5.69 -16.68
C ILE A 188 3.11 -7.10 -17.23
N LEU A 189 4.38 -7.39 -17.49
CA LEU A 189 4.86 -8.68 -17.97
C LEU A 189 5.61 -9.38 -16.83
N TYR A 190 5.41 -10.68 -16.71
CA TYR A 190 6.09 -11.52 -15.72
C TYR A 190 7.25 -12.24 -16.40
N PRO A 191 8.51 -11.94 -16.03
CA PRO A 191 9.67 -12.64 -16.58
C PRO A 191 9.63 -14.15 -16.28
N ASN A 192 9.10 -14.50 -15.09
CA ASN A 192 8.84 -15.88 -14.72
C ASN A 192 7.32 -16.15 -14.64
N PRO A 193 6.71 -16.77 -15.66
CA PRO A 193 5.29 -17.12 -15.62
C PRO A 193 4.97 -18.19 -14.56
N GLU A 194 5.98 -18.91 -14.08
CA GLU A 194 5.81 -19.94 -13.05
C GLU A 194 5.75 -19.37 -11.62
N SER A 195 6.01 -18.08 -11.44
CA SER A 195 5.98 -17.44 -10.14
C SER A 195 4.60 -17.53 -9.49
N LYS A 196 4.56 -17.49 -8.15
CA LYS A 196 3.28 -17.56 -7.41
C LYS A 196 2.36 -16.39 -7.75
N THR A 197 2.95 -15.22 -8.04
CA THR A 197 2.24 -14.00 -8.39
C THR A 197 1.68 -14.10 -9.80
N ALA A 198 2.51 -14.49 -10.78
CA ALA A 198 2.11 -14.65 -12.17
C ALA A 198 0.98 -15.68 -12.31
N LYS A 199 1.11 -16.87 -11.70
CA LYS A 199 0.05 -17.89 -11.65
C LYS A 199 -1.23 -17.46 -10.95
N TYR A 200 -1.19 -16.41 -10.16
CA TYR A 200 -2.37 -15.86 -9.50
C TYR A 200 -3.07 -14.83 -10.39
N VAL A 201 -2.29 -13.95 -11.03
CA VAL A 201 -2.77 -12.82 -11.83
C VAL A 201 -3.19 -13.26 -13.24
N LEU A 202 -2.41 -14.09 -13.91
CA LEU A 202 -2.62 -14.52 -15.31
C LEU A 202 -3.64 -15.68 -15.45
N ARG A 203 -4.50 -15.89 -14.44
CA ARG A 203 -5.44 -17.03 -14.41
C ARG A 203 -6.58 -16.94 -15.40
#